data_AF-A0A9P4S4G0-F1
#
_entry.id   AF-A0A9P4S4G0-F1
#
_cell.length_a   1.000
_cell.length_b   1.000
_cell.length_c   1.000
_cell.angle_alpha   90.00
_cell.angle_beta   90.00
_cell.angle_gamma   90.00
#
_symmetry.space_group_name_H-M   'P 1'
#
loop_
_entity.id
_entity.type
_entity.pdbx_description
1 polymer ?
#
loop_
_entity_poly.entity_id
_entity_poly.type
_entity_poly.pdbx_seq_one_letter_code
_entity_poly.pdbx_strand_id
1 'polypeptide(L)'
;KLSKNQLKKLKKKREWEEGREARKAKRKEKIKGKKERKREAKEQAIADGTYVEPTPKRIHGNIQVPITFIFDCDFEDLMHPSELISLASQLTRAYSDNRNAKYSAHLAVSSFGGKMKERFDGILAGHYESWKNVKFYSEDFVQVAEKSKAIMTSKNGGVIRGSLQRAKRDGGEGSSEAESELIYLSSDSDYTLTELKPYTCYVIGGLVDRNRHKGICYKRAMDRDIKTAKLPIGEYMEMNSRSVLTTNHVSEIMLKWLELGDWGDAFIQVIPKRKGGALKGKCENESSAEEDIQHSDNE
;
A
#
# COMPACT_ATOMS: atom_id res chain seq x y z
N LYS A 1 6.74 26.55 31.77
CA LYS A 1 6.53 27.61 30.75
C LYS A 1 6.81 27.02 29.37
N LEU A 2 5.92 27.23 28.39
CA LEU A 2 6.13 26.78 27.00
C LEU A 2 7.32 27.53 26.36
N SER A 3 8.13 26.85 25.55
CA SER A 3 9.25 27.49 24.84
C SER A 3 8.76 28.42 23.72
N LYS A 4 9.61 29.37 23.30
CA LYS A 4 9.35 30.27 22.16
C LYS A 4 8.97 29.49 20.89
N ASN A 5 9.59 28.33 20.65
CA ASN A 5 9.28 27.46 19.52
C ASN A 5 7.91 26.79 19.65
N GLN A 6 7.51 26.38 20.86
CA GLN A 6 6.19 25.79 21.11
C GLN A 6 5.09 26.84 20.92
N LEU A 7 5.29 28.06 21.40
CA LEU A 7 4.37 29.19 21.19
C LEU A 7 4.20 29.51 19.70
N LYS A 8 5.30 29.55 18.93
CA LYS A 8 5.25 29.75 17.48
C LYS A 8 4.48 28.63 16.76
N LYS A 9 4.64 27.38 17.19
CA LYS A 9 3.87 26.23 16.65
C LYS A 9 2.38 26.34 16.98
N LEU A 10 2.03 26.69 18.21
CA LEU A 10 0.63 26.90 18.64
C LEU A 10 -0.05 28.02 17.84
N LYS A 11 0.63 29.17 17.68
CA LYS A 11 0.11 30.29 16.88
C LYS A 11 -0.14 29.87 15.43
N LYS A 12 0.83 29.20 14.78
CA LYS A 12 0.65 28.67 13.42
C LYS A 12 -0.49 27.66 13.32
N LYS A 13 -0.68 26.80 14.33
CA LYS A 13 -1.79 25.84 14.36
C LYS A 13 -3.13 26.56 14.43
N ARG A 14 -3.25 27.58 15.29
CA ARG A 14 -4.47 28.39 15.44
C ARG A 14 -4.80 29.16 14.17
N GLU A 15 -3.83 29.86 13.59
CA GLU A 15 -3.98 30.55 12.29
C GLU A 15 -4.40 29.58 11.17
N TRP A 16 -3.85 28.36 11.15
CA TRP A 16 -4.26 27.33 10.21
C TRP A 16 -5.71 26.89 10.42
N GLU A 17 -6.12 26.65 11.67
CA GLU A 17 -7.49 26.28 12.03
C GLU A 17 -8.50 27.39 11.69
N GLU A 18 -8.21 28.64 12.05
CA GLU A 18 -8.99 29.82 11.69
C GLU A 18 -9.12 29.96 10.15
N GLY A 19 -8.05 29.69 9.41
CA GLY A 19 -8.05 29.71 7.94
C GLY A 19 -8.69 28.50 7.26
N ARG A 20 -9.32 27.57 7.98
CA ARG A 20 -9.89 26.32 7.39
C ARG A 20 -10.99 26.61 6.37
N GLU A 21 -11.96 27.45 6.72
CA GLU A 21 -13.10 27.76 5.83
C GLU A 21 -12.65 28.56 4.60
N ALA A 22 -11.75 29.54 4.78
CA ALA A 22 -11.17 30.27 3.66
C ALA A 22 -10.41 29.34 2.68
N ARG A 23 -9.66 28.37 3.19
CA ARG A 23 -8.98 27.35 2.35
C ARG A 23 -9.97 26.44 1.65
N LYS A 24 -11.08 26.08 2.29
CA LYS A 24 -12.17 25.29 1.69
C LYS A 24 -12.85 26.05 0.56
N ALA A 25 -13.18 27.33 0.76
CA ALA A 25 -13.74 28.22 -0.27
C ALA A 25 -12.78 28.37 -1.46
N LYS A 26 -11.50 28.68 -1.21
CA LYS A 26 -10.48 28.82 -2.25
C LYS A 26 -10.26 27.51 -3.05
N ARG A 27 -10.34 26.35 -2.40
CA ARG A 27 -10.31 25.05 -3.10
C ARG A 27 -11.54 24.87 -4.00
N LYS A 28 -12.74 25.21 -3.52
CA LYS A 28 -13.99 25.13 -4.29
C LYS A 28 -13.95 26.03 -5.53
N GLU A 29 -13.47 27.25 -5.36
CA GLU A 29 -13.27 28.22 -6.45
C GLU A 29 -12.24 27.73 -7.48
N LYS A 30 -11.08 27.23 -7.04
CA LYS A 30 -10.08 26.61 -7.93
C LYS A 30 -10.64 25.43 -8.72
N ILE A 31 -11.46 24.59 -8.09
CA ILE A 31 -12.12 23.45 -8.76
C ILE A 31 -13.12 23.97 -9.80
N LYS A 32 -13.92 25.01 -9.47
CA LYS A 32 -14.86 25.64 -10.39
C LYS A 32 -14.14 26.24 -11.60
N GLY A 33 -13.12 27.06 -11.39
CA GLY A 33 -12.34 27.66 -12.49
C GLY A 33 -11.54 26.64 -13.31
N LYS A 34 -11.15 25.49 -12.74
CA LYS A 34 -10.58 24.38 -13.52
C LYS A 34 -11.64 23.69 -14.40
N LYS A 35 -12.88 23.58 -13.91
CA LYS A 35 -14.00 23.03 -14.69
C LYS A 35 -14.40 23.97 -15.83
N GLU A 36 -14.46 25.28 -15.58
CA GLU A 36 -14.78 26.30 -16.60
C GLU A 36 -13.73 26.31 -17.71
N ARG A 37 -12.44 26.42 -17.38
CA ARG A 37 -11.36 26.33 -18.38
C ARG A 37 -11.39 25.03 -19.20
N LYS A 38 -11.74 23.91 -18.57
CA LYS A 38 -11.88 22.63 -19.29
C LYS A 38 -13.09 22.63 -20.22
N ARG A 39 -14.17 23.34 -19.87
CA ARG A 39 -15.36 23.50 -20.71
C ARG A 39 -15.06 24.41 -21.90
N GLU A 40 -14.44 25.56 -21.67
CA GLU A 40 -14.01 26.50 -22.73
C GLU A 40 -13.04 25.83 -23.71
N ALA A 41 -12.02 25.12 -23.21
CA ALA A 41 -11.10 24.38 -24.08
C ALA A 41 -11.81 23.28 -24.89
N LYS A 42 -12.86 22.66 -24.33
CA LYS A 42 -13.69 21.69 -25.05
C LYS A 42 -14.52 22.39 -26.14
N GLU A 43 -15.18 23.51 -25.81
CA GLU A 43 -15.96 24.31 -26.77
C GLU A 43 -15.08 24.81 -27.93
N GLN A 44 -13.86 25.28 -27.62
CA GLN A 44 -12.89 25.70 -28.63
C GLN A 44 -12.42 24.53 -29.51
N ALA A 45 -12.07 23.38 -28.91
CA ALA A 45 -11.70 22.20 -29.70
C ALA A 45 -12.84 21.72 -30.62
N ILE A 46 -14.10 21.88 -30.19
CA ILE A 46 -15.28 21.57 -31.01
C ILE A 46 -15.38 22.57 -32.18
N ALA A 47 -15.20 23.86 -31.92
CA ALA A 47 -15.23 24.91 -32.95
C ALA A 47 -14.11 24.74 -33.99
N ASP A 48 -12.91 24.37 -33.55
CA ASP A 48 -11.73 24.14 -34.41
C ASP A 48 -11.79 22.79 -35.16
N GLY A 49 -12.82 21.97 -34.94
CA GLY A 49 -12.95 20.63 -35.53
C GLY A 49 -11.90 19.62 -35.03
N THR A 50 -11.14 19.96 -33.99
CA THR A 50 -10.07 19.12 -33.41
C THR A 50 -10.54 18.29 -32.21
N TYR A 51 -11.81 18.41 -31.84
CA TYR A 51 -12.37 17.66 -30.71
C TYR A 51 -12.45 16.16 -31.01
N VAL A 52 -11.64 15.40 -30.27
CA VAL A 52 -11.78 13.94 -30.18
C VAL A 52 -12.54 13.62 -28.91
N GLU A 53 -13.71 12.98 -29.05
CA GLU A 53 -14.46 12.52 -27.90
C GLU A 53 -13.62 11.47 -27.13
N PRO A 54 -13.36 11.67 -25.83
CA PRO A 54 -12.59 10.71 -25.07
C PRO A 54 -13.37 9.39 -25.03
N THR A 55 -12.77 8.33 -25.56
CA THR A 55 -13.30 6.99 -25.32
C THR A 55 -13.30 6.75 -23.81
N PRO A 56 -14.45 6.40 -23.19
CA PRO A 56 -14.47 6.09 -21.78
C PRO A 56 -13.52 4.91 -21.57
N LYS A 57 -12.45 5.14 -20.78
CA LYS A 57 -11.57 4.04 -20.37
C LYS A 57 -12.46 2.99 -19.72
N ARG A 58 -12.48 1.78 -20.28
CA ARG A 58 -13.13 0.63 -19.63
C ARG A 58 -12.49 0.49 -18.25
N ILE A 59 -13.22 0.92 -17.22
CA ILE A 59 -12.87 0.62 -15.84
C ILE A 59 -13.14 -0.87 -15.72
N HIS A 60 -12.11 -1.68 -15.91
CA HIS A 60 -12.18 -3.07 -15.53
C HIS A 60 -12.47 -3.07 -14.03
N GLY A 61 -13.58 -3.66 -13.62
CA GLY A 61 -13.91 -3.80 -12.21
C GLY A 61 -12.74 -4.49 -11.51
N ASN A 62 -12.42 -4.06 -10.29
CA ASN A 62 -11.46 -4.80 -9.48
C ASN A 62 -12.05 -6.15 -9.09
N ILE A 63 -11.21 -7.18 -9.07
CA ILE A 63 -11.60 -8.52 -8.64
C ILE A 63 -11.14 -8.67 -7.20
N GLN A 64 -12.08 -8.78 -6.26
CA GLN A 64 -11.72 -9.05 -4.88
C GLN A 64 -11.27 -10.49 -4.70
N VAL A 65 -10.10 -10.70 -4.11
CA VAL A 65 -9.52 -12.02 -3.81
C VAL A 65 -9.64 -12.34 -2.32
N PRO A 66 -9.70 -13.62 -1.93
CA PRO A 66 -9.87 -14.03 -0.53
C PRO A 66 -8.53 -13.95 0.22
N ILE A 67 -7.96 -12.76 0.34
CA ILE A 67 -6.79 -12.47 1.19
C ILE A 67 -7.09 -11.20 1.97
N THR A 68 -6.63 -11.13 3.21
CA THR A 68 -6.77 -9.91 4.03
C THR A 68 -5.41 -9.32 4.38
N PHE A 69 -5.25 -8.02 4.15
CA PHE A 69 -4.14 -7.24 4.73
C PHE A 69 -4.64 -6.51 5.98
N ILE A 70 -4.04 -6.83 7.12
CA ILE A 70 -4.37 -6.24 8.42
C ILE A 70 -3.29 -5.23 8.79
N PHE A 71 -3.67 -3.98 9.02
CA PHE A 71 -2.77 -2.96 9.54
C PHE A 71 -2.86 -2.91 11.06
N ASP A 72 -1.81 -3.34 11.74
CA ASP A 72 -1.73 -3.35 13.22
C ASP A 72 -1.32 -1.98 13.74
N CYS A 73 -2.26 -1.22 14.30
CA CYS A 73 -2.04 0.16 14.73
C CYS A 73 -1.75 0.34 16.23
N ASP A 74 -1.42 -0.74 16.94
CA ASP A 74 -1.11 -0.74 18.39
C ASP A 74 0.31 -0.23 18.72
N PHE A 75 0.75 0.82 18.03
CA PHE A 75 2.10 1.39 18.17
C PHE A 75 2.08 2.91 18.37
N GLU A 76 0.93 3.46 18.78
CA GLU A 76 0.74 4.90 18.89
C GLU A 76 1.79 5.58 19.78
N ASP A 77 2.13 4.96 20.91
CA ASP A 77 3.07 5.50 21.89
C ASP A 77 4.53 5.45 21.43
N LEU A 78 4.83 4.72 20.36
CA LEU A 78 6.16 4.62 19.75
C LEU A 78 6.39 5.66 18.64
N MET A 79 5.35 6.43 18.28
CA MET A 79 5.38 7.39 17.19
C MET A 79 5.26 8.83 17.67
N HIS A 80 6.06 9.71 17.08
CA HIS A 80 5.85 11.14 17.23
C HIS A 80 4.55 11.59 16.51
N PRO A 81 3.94 12.73 16.87
CA PRO A 81 2.71 13.20 16.21
C PRO A 81 2.82 13.37 14.69
N SER A 82 3.99 13.76 14.17
CA SER A 82 4.26 13.82 12.72
C SER A 82 4.30 12.46 12.04
N GLU A 83 4.65 11.42 12.78
CA GLU A 83 4.71 10.05 12.30
C GLU A 83 3.32 9.43 12.28
N LEU A 84 2.48 9.70 13.29
CA LEU A 84 1.05 9.37 13.25
C LEU A 84 0.34 10.03 12.05
N ILE A 85 0.67 11.29 11.74
CA ILE A 85 0.19 11.98 10.54
C ILE A 85 0.60 11.22 9.26
N SER A 86 1.84 10.74 9.24
CA SER A 86 2.40 10.00 8.11
C SER A 86 1.73 8.63 7.98
N LEU A 87 1.52 7.91 9.07
CA LEU A 87 0.83 6.62 9.08
C LEU A 87 -0.61 6.73 8.57
N ALA A 88 -1.38 7.71 9.06
CA ALA A 88 -2.75 7.94 8.56
C ALA A 88 -2.78 8.21 7.05
N SER A 89 -1.77 8.92 6.53
CA SER A 89 -1.61 9.15 5.09
C SER A 89 -1.24 7.87 4.34
N GLN A 90 -0.41 7.01 4.93
CA GLN A 90 -0.04 5.70 4.38
C GLN A 90 -1.24 4.74 4.34
N LEU A 91 -2.08 4.69 5.37
CA LEU A 91 -3.33 3.91 5.37
C LEU A 91 -4.30 4.39 4.28
N THR A 92 -4.44 5.71 4.13
CA THR A 92 -5.25 6.31 3.05
C THR A 92 -4.72 5.93 1.67
N ARG A 93 -3.40 5.87 1.52
CA ARG A 93 -2.75 5.47 0.28
C ARG A 93 -2.96 3.98 0.00
N ALA A 94 -2.74 3.12 0.99
CA ALA A 94 -2.99 1.68 0.88
C ALA A 94 -4.43 1.35 0.47
N TYR A 95 -5.42 2.04 1.07
CA TYR A 95 -6.82 1.92 0.64
C TYR A 95 -7.02 2.33 -0.83
N SER A 96 -6.43 3.46 -1.23
CA SER A 96 -6.55 3.96 -2.60
C SER A 96 -5.91 2.99 -3.60
N ASP A 97 -4.73 2.47 -3.30
CA ASP A 97 -4.01 1.52 -4.16
C ASP A 97 -4.79 0.20 -4.28
N ASN A 98 -5.31 -0.34 -3.16
CA ASN A 98 -6.15 -1.55 -3.17
C ASN A 98 -7.44 -1.37 -3.99
N ARG A 99 -8.10 -0.22 -3.87
CA ARG A 99 -9.32 0.09 -4.62
C ARG A 99 -9.08 0.16 -6.14
N ASN A 100 -7.87 0.55 -6.55
CA ASN A 100 -7.50 0.69 -7.96
C ASN A 100 -6.75 -0.53 -8.52
N ALA A 101 -6.42 -1.52 -7.68
CA ALA A 101 -5.71 -2.73 -8.10
C ALA A 101 -6.61 -3.64 -8.95
N LYS A 102 -6.00 -4.37 -9.90
CA LYS A 102 -6.69 -5.40 -10.69
C LYS A 102 -7.26 -6.50 -9.80
N TYR A 103 -6.46 -6.95 -8.84
CA TYR A 103 -6.87 -7.86 -7.77
C TYR A 103 -6.79 -7.12 -6.44
N SER A 104 -7.93 -6.92 -5.78
CA SER A 104 -7.98 -6.22 -4.50
C SER A 104 -8.09 -7.21 -3.34
N ALA A 105 -7.32 -7.01 -2.29
CA ALA A 105 -7.48 -7.73 -1.03
C ALA A 105 -8.64 -7.14 -0.20
N HIS A 106 -9.09 -7.86 0.82
CA HIS A 106 -9.77 -7.24 1.95
C HIS A 106 -8.76 -6.44 2.77
N LEU A 107 -9.18 -5.29 3.30
CA LEU A 107 -8.35 -4.52 4.21
C LEU A 107 -8.98 -4.49 5.60
N ALA A 108 -8.16 -4.59 6.63
CA ALA A 108 -8.57 -4.36 8.00
C ALA A 108 -7.55 -3.46 8.71
N VAL A 109 -8.02 -2.64 9.64
CA VAL A 109 -7.18 -1.88 10.57
C VAL A 109 -7.55 -2.36 11.97
N SER A 110 -6.58 -2.93 12.68
CA SER A 110 -6.74 -3.40 14.06
C SER A 110 -6.19 -2.40 15.05
N SER A 111 -6.63 -2.50 16.30
CA SER A 111 -6.27 -1.58 17.39
C SER A 111 -6.52 -0.12 17.01
N PHE A 112 -7.57 0.12 16.23
CA PHE A 112 -7.95 1.44 15.74
C PHE A 112 -8.68 2.23 16.84
N GLY A 113 -7.95 3.14 17.46
CA GLY A 113 -8.44 3.99 18.53
C GLY A 113 -7.54 5.21 18.73
N GLY A 114 -7.63 5.81 19.92
CA GLY A 114 -6.71 6.86 20.38
C GLY A 114 -6.58 8.05 19.43
N LYS A 115 -5.38 8.62 19.38
CA LYS A 115 -5.03 9.77 18.54
C LYS A 115 -5.16 9.44 17.05
N MET A 116 -5.02 8.17 16.67
CA MET A 116 -5.24 7.76 15.29
C MET A 116 -6.70 7.91 14.88
N LYS A 117 -7.64 7.38 15.65
CA LYS A 117 -9.08 7.53 15.39
C LYS A 117 -9.51 8.99 15.42
N GLU A 118 -9.07 9.76 16.43
CA GLU A 118 -9.33 11.20 16.52
C GLU A 118 -8.90 11.96 15.26
N ARG A 119 -7.75 11.57 14.67
CA ARG A 119 -7.26 12.17 13.43
C ARG A 119 -8.16 11.83 12.23
N PHE A 120 -8.60 10.59 12.13
CA PHE A 120 -9.49 10.13 11.05
C PHE A 120 -10.87 10.77 11.14
N ASP A 121 -11.44 10.85 12.34
CA ASP A 121 -12.74 11.51 12.59
C ASP A 121 -12.63 13.02 12.35
N GLY A 122 -11.59 13.66 12.89
CA GLY A 122 -11.44 15.11 12.85
C GLY A 122 -10.88 15.65 11.53
N ILE A 123 -9.56 15.52 11.33
CA ILE A 123 -8.86 16.17 10.20
C ILE A 123 -9.21 15.53 8.86
N LEU A 124 -9.47 14.22 8.85
CA LEU A 124 -9.90 13.49 7.66
C LEU A 124 -11.43 13.40 7.54
N ALA A 125 -12.16 14.13 8.38
CA ALA A 125 -13.60 14.35 8.30
C ALA A 125 -14.44 13.06 8.17
N GLY A 126 -14.03 11.99 8.87
CA GLY A 126 -14.76 10.72 8.87
C GLY A 126 -14.83 10.04 7.49
N HIS A 127 -14.04 10.45 6.49
CA HIS A 127 -14.16 9.91 5.14
C HIS A 127 -13.98 8.39 5.05
N TYR A 128 -13.24 7.81 6.00
CA TYR A 128 -13.00 6.37 6.08
C TYR A 128 -14.28 5.56 6.32
N GLU A 129 -15.31 6.14 6.92
CA GLU A 129 -16.61 5.46 7.14
C GLU A 129 -17.32 5.12 5.82
N SER A 130 -17.03 5.89 4.77
CA SER A 130 -17.58 5.67 3.42
C SER A 130 -16.74 4.71 2.57
N TRP A 131 -15.60 4.24 3.09
CA TRP A 131 -14.70 3.37 2.33
C TRP A 131 -15.31 1.97 2.18
N LYS A 132 -15.20 1.42 0.98
CA LYS A 132 -15.74 0.09 0.65
C LYS A 132 -14.66 -0.96 0.85
N ASN A 133 -15.04 -2.17 1.26
CA ASN A 133 -14.15 -3.34 1.35
C ASN A 133 -12.94 -3.13 2.28
N VAL A 134 -13.12 -2.30 3.31
CA VAL A 134 -12.19 -2.11 4.42
C VAL A 134 -12.96 -2.08 5.72
N LYS A 135 -12.36 -2.59 6.80
CA LYS A 135 -12.94 -2.60 8.14
C LYS A 135 -11.97 -2.00 9.15
N PHE A 136 -12.50 -1.28 10.14
CA PHE A 136 -11.74 -0.68 11.22
C PHE A 136 -12.26 -1.28 12.53
N TYR A 137 -11.34 -1.77 13.35
CA TYR A 137 -11.63 -2.52 14.57
C TYR A 137 -10.82 -1.96 15.73
N SER A 138 -11.43 -1.82 16.89
CA SER A 138 -10.70 -1.49 18.13
C SER A 138 -9.94 -2.69 18.69
N GLU A 139 -10.35 -3.89 18.30
CA GLU A 139 -9.77 -5.18 18.70
C GLU A 139 -8.36 -5.39 18.17
N ASP A 140 -7.60 -6.27 18.83
CA ASP A 140 -6.25 -6.61 18.41
C ASP A 140 -6.24 -7.43 17.11
N PHE A 141 -5.07 -7.49 16.47
CA PHE A 141 -4.91 -8.07 15.14
C PHE A 141 -5.26 -9.58 15.07
N VAL A 142 -5.19 -10.32 16.18
CA VAL A 142 -5.57 -11.74 16.22
C VAL A 142 -7.07 -11.90 16.10
N GLN A 143 -7.83 -11.16 16.93
CA GLN A 143 -9.29 -11.12 16.86
C GLN A 143 -9.78 -10.60 15.50
N VAL A 144 -9.08 -9.61 14.93
CA VAL A 144 -9.38 -9.09 13.59
C VAL A 144 -9.10 -10.13 12.51
N ALA A 145 -8.08 -10.97 12.66
CA ALA A 145 -7.78 -12.05 11.73
C ALA A 145 -8.90 -13.10 11.70
N GLU A 146 -9.46 -13.48 12.85
CA GLU A 146 -10.60 -14.40 12.94
C GLU A 146 -11.83 -13.86 12.20
N LYS A 147 -12.16 -12.57 12.43
CA LYS A 147 -13.24 -11.88 11.71
C LYS A 147 -12.98 -11.81 10.21
N SER A 148 -11.72 -11.55 9.82
CA SER A 148 -11.31 -11.47 8.43
C SER A 148 -11.40 -12.82 7.72
N LYS A 149 -11.08 -13.92 8.41
CA LYS A 149 -11.31 -15.28 7.93
C LYS A 149 -12.77 -15.52 7.59
N ALA A 150 -13.68 -15.21 8.52
CA ALA A 150 -15.12 -15.36 8.29
C ALA A 150 -15.64 -14.52 7.10
N ILE A 151 -15.06 -13.34 6.87
CA ILE A 151 -15.38 -12.52 5.69
C ILE A 151 -14.93 -13.22 4.41
N MET A 152 -13.67 -13.69 4.36
CA MET A 152 -13.09 -14.32 3.17
C MET A 152 -13.78 -15.63 2.79
N THR A 153 -14.38 -16.35 3.75
CA THR A 153 -15.08 -17.62 3.50
C THR A 153 -16.57 -17.43 3.21
N SER A 154 -17.09 -16.22 3.41
CA SER A 154 -18.46 -15.87 3.04
C SER A 154 -18.69 -15.88 1.51
N LYS A 155 -19.96 -15.89 1.10
CA LYS A 155 -20.37 -15.81 -0.33
C LYS A 155 -19.76 -14.61 -1.09
N ASN A 156 -19.45 -13.52 -0.38
CA ASN A 156 -18.86 -12.30 -0.94
C ASN A 156 -17.39 -12.12 -0.51
N GLY A 157 -16.73 -13.18 -0.05
CA GLY A 157 -15.35 -13.19 0.44
C GLY A 157 -14.27 -13.05 -0.63
N GLY A 158 -14.67 -12.93 -1.90
CA GLY A 158 -13.78 -12.82 -3.04
C GLY A 158 -13.64 -14.14 -3.79
N VAL A 159 -12.93 -14.08 -4.92
CA VAL A 159 -12.74 -15.22 -5.83
C VAL A 159 -11.25 -15.46 -6.04
N ILE A 160 -10.84 -16.73 -6.05
CA ILE A 160 -9.45 -17.09 -6.32
C ILE A 160 -9.13 -16.80 -7.80
N ARG A 161 -8.28 -15.79 -8.02
CA ARG A 161 -7.88 -15.26 -9.33
C ARG A 161 -6.44 -14.77 -9.29
N GLY A 162 -5.88 -14.48 -10.46
CA GLY A 162 -4.51 -14.01 -10.60
C GLY A 162 -3.52 -15.07 -10.12
N SER A 163 -2.46 -14.61 -9.46
CA SER A 163 -1.39 -15.49 -8.98
C SER A 163 -1.83 -16.51 -7.92
N LEU A 164 -2.97 -16.28 -7.26
CA LEU A 164 -3.52 -17.23 -6.28
C LEU A 164 -4.03 -18.54 -6.90
N GLN A 165 -4.31 -18.56 -8.20
CA GLN A 165 -4.68 -19.80 -8.89
C GLN A 165 -3.50 -20.75 -9.03
N ARG A 166 -2.26 -20.23 -9.14
CA ARG A 166 -1.04 -21.04 -9.22
C ARG A 166 -0.76 -21.71 -7.89
N ALA A 167 -0.76 -20.93 -6.80
CA ALA A 167 -0.61 -21.44 -5.44
C ALA A 167 -1.62 -22.57 -5.10
N LYS A 168 -2.86 -22.49 -5.62
CA LYS A 168 -3.87 -23.55 -5.44
C LYS A 168 -3.54 -24.85 -6.19
N ARG A 169 -2.90 -24.78 -7.37
CA ARG A 169 -2.56 -25.97 -8.17
C ARG A 169 -1.40 -26.74 -7.54
N ASP A 170 -0.42 -26.01 -7.02
CA ASP A 170 0.79 -26.61 -6.44
C ASP A 170 0.53 -27.19 -5.04
N GLY A 171 -0.52 -26.72 -4.34
CA GLY A 171 -0.99 -27.22 -3.04
C GLY A 171 -1.96 -28.41 -3.07
N GLY A 172 -2.20 -29.04 -4.23
CA GLY A 172 -3.17 -30.14 -4.37
C GLY A 172 -4.64 -29.68 -4.40
N GLU A 173 -5.54 -30.55 -4.86
CA GLU A 173 -7.00 -30.31 -4.95
C GLU A 173 -7.64 -30.18 -3.56
N GLY A 174 -7.36 -29.10 -2.83
CA GLY A 174 -7.71 -29.05 -1.42
C GLY A 174 -7.46 -27.74 -0.66
N SER A 175 -7.11 -26.61 -1.30
CA SER A 175 -6.98 -25.31 -0.60
C SER A 175 -8.35 -24.79 -0.12
N SER A 176 -8.87 -25.45 0.89
CA SER A 176 -10.13 -25.20 1.58
C SER A 176 -9.88 -24.26 2.76
N GLU A 177 -10.96 -23.83 3.39
CA GLU A 177 -11.03 -23.07 4.65
C GLU A 177 -10.15 -23.64 5.80
N ALA A 178 -9.66 -24.88 5.66
CA ALA A 178 -8.77 -25.58 6.60
C ALA A 178 -7.32 -25.04 6.63
N GLU A 179 -6.82 -24.41 5.57
CA GLU A 179 -5.43 -23.90 5.50
C GLU A 179 -5.33 -22.38 5.77
N SER A 180 -6.29 -21.79 6.47
CA SER A 180 -6.21 -20.37 6.81
C SER A 180 -4.98 -20.10 7.70
N GLU A 181 -4.10 -19.21 7.26
CA GLU A 181 -2.93 -18.80 8.04
C GLU A 181 -3.07 -17.36 8.55
N LEU A 182 -2.43 -17.08 9.68
CA LEU A 182 -2.15 -15.73 10.16
C LEU A 182 -0.64 -15.53 10.13
N ILE A 183 -0.16 -14.60 9.30
CA ILE A 183 1.27 -14.34 9.11
C ILE A 183 1.55 -12.87 9.41
N TYR A 184 2.44 -12.60 10.37
CA TYR A 184 2.90 -11.26 10.67
C TYR A 184 4.14 -10.92 9.84
N LEU A 185 4.03 -9.91 8.98
CA LEU A 185 5.13 -9.46 8.15
C LEU A 185 6.13 -8.61 8.95
N SER A 186 7.38 -9.03 8.99
CA SER A 186 8.46 -8.32 9.64
C SER A 186 9.78 -8.53 8.91
N SER A 187 10.57 -7.46 8.73
CA SER A 187 11.91 -7.55 8.16
C SER A 187 12.89 -8.37 8.99
N ASP A 188 12.59 -8.58 10.27
CA ASP A 188 13.43 -9.31 11.23
C ASP A 188 13.08 -10.80 11.30
N SER A 189 12.16 -11.29 10.46
CA SER A 189 11.82 -12.72 10.40
C SER A 189 12.92 -13.55 9.72
N ASP A 190 13.15 -14.76 10.24
CA ASP A 190 14.03 -15.74 9.61
C ASP A 190 13.42 -16.35 8.34
N TYR A 191 12.08 -16.38 8.25
CA TYR A 191 11.35 -16.97 7.13
C TYR A 191 11.11 -15.95 6.01
N THR A 192 11.38 -16.34 4.77
CA THR A 192 11.09 -15.51 3.60
C THR A 192 9.72 -15.88 3.01
N LEU A 193 8.91 -14.87 2.72
CA LEU A 193 7.61 -15.03 2.05
C LEU A 193 7.82 -15.27 0.55
N THR A 194 7.61 -16.50 0.10
CA THR A 194 7.78 -16.91 -1.30
C THR A 194 6.52 -16.69 -2.14
N GLU A 195 5.34 -16.80 -1.54
CA GLU A 195 4.05 -16.64 -2.24
C GLU A 195 2.96 -16.11 -1.30
N LEU A 196 1.90 -15.54 -1.90
CA LEU A 196 0.65 -15.25 -1.19
C LEU A 196 -0.34 -16.38 -1.37
N LYS A 197 -0.97 -16.80 -0.27
CA LYS A 197 -1.93 -17.90 -0.24
C LYS A 197 -3.37 -17.41 -0.02
N PRO A 198 -4.36 -18.05 -0.64
CA PRO A 198 -5.77 -17.74 -0.38
C PRO A 198 -6.14 -18.06 1.08
N TYR A 199 -7.14 -17.34 1.60
CA TYR A 199 -7.67 -17.44 2.96
C TYR A 199 -6.66 -17.10 4.08
N THR A 200 -5.54 -16.46 3.72
CA THR A 200 -4.51 -16.02 4.65
C THR A 200 -4.68 -14.54 5.03
N CYS A 201 -4.47 -14.26 6.31
CA CYS A 201 -4.35 -12.90 6.85
C CYS A 201 -2.87 -12.53 6.97
N TYR A 202 -2.47 -11.46 6.29
CA TYR A 202 -1.13 -10.89 6.39
C TYR A 202 -1.17 -9.62 7.22
N VAL A 203 -0.51 -9.63 8.37
CA VAL A 203 -0.43 -8.48 9.28
C VAL A 203 0.76 -7.61 8.88
N ILE A 204 0.53 -6.31 8.75
CA ILE A 204 1.53 -5.29 8.46
C ILE A 204 1.56 -4.33 9.64
N GLY A 205 2.74 -4.14 10.23
CA GLY A 205 2.93 -3.15 11.29
C GLY A 205 2.55 -1.75 10.82
N GLY A 206 1.52 -1.16 11.43
CA GLY A 206 1.14 0.24 11.30
C GLY A 206 2.09 1.12 12.11
N LEU A 207 3.36 1.17 11.71
CA LEU A 207 4.43 1.85 12.43
C LEU A 207 5.25 2.71 11.49
N VAL A 208 5.43 3.97 11.84
CA VAL A 208 6.33 4.91 11.14
C VAL A 208 7.38 5.41 12.11
N ASP A 209 8.51 4.73 12.16
CA ASP A 209 9.57 5.02 13.13
C ASP A 209 10.97 5.16 12.50
N ARG A 210 11.08 4.94 11.18
CA ARG A 210 12.37 4.86 10.47
C ARG A 210 13.27 3.73 10.99
N ASN A 211 12.67 2.64 11.46
CA ASN A 211 13.35 1.50 12.07
C ASN A 211 14.18 1.88 13.33
N ARG A 212 13.61 2.74 14.19
CA ARG A 212 14.15 3.02 15.52
C ARG A 212 13.92 1.84 16.47
N HIS A 213 12.76 1.21 16.37
CA HIS A 213 12.30 0.09 17.20
C HIS A 213 12.49 -1.22 16.44
N LYS A 214 13.75 -1.64 16.26
CA LYS A 214 14.10 -2.88 15.55
C LYS A 214 13.42 -4.10 16.20
N GLY A 215 12.91 -5.02 15.38
CA GLY A 215 12.31 -6.27 15.86
C GLY A 215 10.99 -6.12 16.60
N ILE A 216 10.39 -4.93 16.72
CA ILE A 216 9.19 -4.75 17.55
C ILE A 216 7.98 -5.52 17.03
N CYS A 217 7.78 -5.52 15.70
CA CYS A 217 6.72 -6.29 15.04
C CYS A 217 6.98 -7.80 15.16
N TYR A 218 8.24 -8.22 14.98
CA TYR A 218 8.63 -9.62 15.11
C TYR A 218 8.38 -10.14 16.53
N LYS A 219 8.86 -9.41 17.54
CA LYS A 219 8.63 -9.73 18.95
C LYS A 219 7.13 -9.83 19.28
N ARG A 220 6.34 -8.86 18.83
CA ARG A 220 4.88 -8.83 19.06
C ARG A 220 4.17 -10.07 18.51
N ALA A 221 4.62 -10.59 17.38
CA ALA A 221 4.11 -11.82 16.78
C ALA A 221 4.59 -13.07 17.54
N MET A 222 5.88 -13.14 17.87
CA MET A 222 6.47 -14.25 18.64
C MET A 222 5.86 -14.39 20.04
N ASP A 223 5.59 -13.27 20.72
CA ASP A 223 4.94 -13.24 22.04
C ASP A 223 3.52 -13.86 22.01
N ARG A 224 2.95 -14.06 20.81
CA ARG A 224 1.63 -14.66 20.57
C ARG A 224 1.70 -15.98 19.80
N ASP A 225 2.89 -16.52 19.59
CA ASP A 225 3.15 -17.73 18.79
C ASP A 225 2.58 -17.68 17.36
N ILE A 226 2.72 -16.51 16.72
CA ILE A 226 2.20 -16.26 15.37
C ILE A 226 3.33 -16.39 14.36
N LYS A 227 3.06 -17.09 13.24
CA LYS A 227 4.01 -17.23 12.13
C LYS A 227 4.45 -15.85 11.64
N THR A 228 5.73 -15.70 11.35
CA THR A 228 6.27 -14.47 10.75
C THR A 228 6.89 -14.76 9.40
N ALA A 229 6.96 -13.75 8.55
CA ALA A 229 7.74 -13.81 7.32
C ALA A 229 8.25 -12.41 6.93
N LYS A 230 9.40 -12.34 6.25
CA LYS A 230 9.90 -11.13 5.58
C LYS A 230 9.62 -11.17 4.08
N LEU A 231 9.47 -10.02 3.46
CA LEU A 231 9.43 -9.95 1.99
C LEU A 231 10.81 -10.33 1.41
N PRO A 232 10.87 -11.00 0.24
CA PRO A 232 12.11 -11.49 -0.36
C PRO A 232 12.99 -10.38 -0.99
N ILE A 233 12.95 -9.16 -0.48
CA ILE A 233 13.55 -7.99 -1.14
C ILE A 233 15.07 -8.10 -1.38
N GLY A 234 15.80 -8.74 -0.47
CA GLY A 234 17.26 -8.89 -0.58
C GLY A 234 17.73 -9.86 -1.67
N GLU A 235 16.83 -10.74 -2.11
CA GLU A 235 17.07 -11.71 -3.20
C GLU A 235 16.98 -11.01 -4.56
N TYR A 236 16.03 -10.07 -4.71
CA TYR A 236 15.73 -9.44 -6.00
C TYR A 236 16.38 -8.07 -6.20
N MET A 237 16.78 -7.37 -5.13
CA MET A 237 17.29 -6.01 -5.21
C MET A 237 18.61 -5.82 -4.48
N GLU A 238 19.59 -5.24 -5.17
CA GLU A 238 20.70 -4.57 -4.51
C GLU A 238 20.23 -3.20 -4.03
N MET A 239 20.15 -3.03 -2.71
CA MET A 239 19.76 -1.75 -2.13
C MET A 239 20.98 -1.05 -1.52
N ASN A 240 21.24 0.18 -1.96
CA ASN A 240 22.19 1.09 -1.30
C ASN A 240 21.68 1.62 0.05
N SER A 241 20.49 1.21 0.49
CA SER A 241 19.80 1.72 1.67
C SER A 241 19.11 0.60 2.47
N ARG A 242 18.55 0.94 3.65
CA ARG A 242 17.90 -0.02 4.57
C ARG A 242 16.75 -0.77 3.89
N SER A 243 16.62 -2.07 4.17
CA SER A 243 15.57 -2.96 3.65
C SER A 243 14.18 -2.79 4.27
N VAL A 244 14.01 -1.81 5.17
CA VAL A 244 12.73 -1.56 5.84
C VAL A 244 11.86 -0.63 5.00
N LEU A 245 10.72 -1.15 4.57
CA LEU A 245 9.73 -0.45 3.77
C LEU A 245 8.66 0.22 4.64
N THR A 246 7.95 1.19 4.05
CA THR A 246 6.79 1.82 4.70
C THR A 246 5.54 0.94 4.56
N THR A 247 4.60 1.07 5.49
CA THR A 247 3.36 0.28 5.56
C THR A 247 2.61 0.24 4.22
N ASN A 248 2.47 1.38 3.54
CA ASN A 248 1.81 1.42 2.23
C ASN A 248 2.58 0.65 1.15
N HIS A 249 3.91 0.77 1.08
CA HIS A 249 4.70 0.08 0.05
C HIS A 249 4.63 -1.44 0.24
N VAL A 250 4.61 -1.94 1.48
CA VAL A 250 4.44 -3.38 1.74
C VAL A 250 3.13 -3.87 1.11
N SER A 251 2.00 -3.22 1.43
CA SER A 251 0.71 -3.59 0.84
C SER A 251 0.66 -3.41 -0.68
N GLU A 252 1.28 -2.35 -1.22
CA GLU A 252 1.32 -2.09 -2.66
C GLU A 252 2.12 -3.16 -3.42
N ILE A 253 3.27 -3.59 -2.88
CA ILE A 253 4.07 -4.69 -3.44
C ILE A 253 3.26 -5.98 -3.44
N MET A 254 2.57 -6.29 -2.34
CA MET A 254 1.72 -7.49 -2.28
C MET A 254 0.57 -7.44 -3.29
N LEU A 255 -0.07 -6.27 -3.50
CA LEU A 255 -1.06 -6.10 -4.56
C LEU A 255 -0.47 -6.33 -5.96
N LYS A 256 0.76 -5.86 -6.20
CA LYS A 256 1.47 -6.11 -7.45
C LYS A 256 1.85 -7.57 -7.63
N TRP A 257 2.22 -8.27 -6.55
CA TRP A 257 2.44 -9.70 -6.61
C TRP A 257 1.16 -10.47 -6.96
N LEU A 258 -0.01 -10.08 -6.43
CA LEU A 258 -1.29 -10.71 -6.81
C LEU A 258 -1.58 -10.59 -8.31
N GLU A 259 -1.14 -9.49 -8.93
CA GLU A 259 -1.27 -9.23 -10.36
C GLU A 259 -0.25 -9.99 -11.22
N LEU A 260 1.01 -10.04 -10.80
CA LEU A 260 2.14 -10.49 -11.61
C LEU A 260 2.56 -11.93 -11.27
N GLY A 261 2.58 -12.24 -9.98
CA GLY A 261 3.07 -13.50 -9.42
C GLY A 261 4.58 -13.61 -9.40
N ASP A 262 5.27 -12.48 -9.56
CA ASP A 262 6.72 -12.35 -9.50
C ASP A 262 7.07 -11.22 -8.53
N TRP A 263 7.93 -11.50 -7.55
CA TRP A 263 8.34 -10.52 -6.55
C TRP A 263 9.28 -9.45 -7.13
N GLY A 264 10.17 -9.81 -8.04
CA GLY A 264 11.08 -8.89 -8.70
C GLY A 264 10.33 -7.80 -9.47
N ASP A 265 9.37 -8.19 -10.30
CA ASP A 265 8.54 -7.25 -11.04
C ASP A 265 7.68 -6.38 -10.09
N ALA A 266 7.14 -6.98 -9.03
CA ALA A 266 6.37 -6.25 -8.02
C ALA A 266 7.23 -5.19 -7.31
N PHE A 267 8.46 -5.52 -6.94
CA PHE A 267 9.39 -4.58 -6.33
C PHE A 267 9.75 -3.44 -7.28
N ILE A 268 10.06 -3.72 -8.55
CA ILE A 268 10.41 -2.68 -9.55
C ILE A 268 9.27 -1.69 -9.76
N GLN A 269 8.02 -2.16 -9.79
CA GLN A 269 6.87 -1.28 -10.01
C GLN A 269 6.60 -0.33 -8.84
N VAL A 270 6.95 -0.73 -7.61
CA VAL A 270 6.61 0.03 -6.39
C VAL A 270 7.78 0.84 -5.87
N ILE A 271 9.00 0.29 -5.91
CA ILE A 271 10.17 0.94 -5.31
C ILE A 271 10.75 1.94 -6.33
N PRO A 272 10.74 3.26 -6.04
CA PRO A 272 11.19 4.26 -7.01
C PRO A 272 12.67 4.07 -7.37
N LYS A 273 13.02 4.13 -8.67
CA LYS A 273 14.40 3.97 -9.20
C LYS A 273 15.48 4.77 -8.43
N ARG A 274 15.14 5.96 -7.93
CA ARG A 274 16.03 6.82 -7.12
C ARG A 274 16.43 6.25 -5.75
N LYS A 275 15.79 5.19 -5.27
CA LYS A 275 16.19 4.47 -4.05
C LYS A 275 17.22 3.36 -4.35
N GLY A 276 17.71 3.27 -5.60
CA GLY A 276 18.82 2.42 -6.01
C GLY A 276 18.45 0.94 -5.93
N GLY A 277 17.65 0.48 -6.88
CA GLY A 277 17.31 -0.94 -7.02
C GLY A 277 17.64 -1.39 -8.43
N ALA A 278 18.85 -1.88 -8.64
CA ALA A 278 19.13 -2.73 -9.79
C ALA A 278 18.66 -4.15 -9.44
N LEU A 279 18.04 -4.85 -10.39
CA LEU A 279 17.77 -6.27 -10.24
C LEU A 279 19.08 -7.03 -10.13
N LYS A 280 19.17 -8.00 -9.21
CA LYS A 280 20.23 -9.00 -9.27
C LYS A 280 19.97 -9.94 -10.46
N GLY A 281 20.83 -9.88 -11.47
CA GLY A 281 20.99 -10.91 -12.51
C GLY A 281 19.77 -11.26 -13.37
N LYS A 282 19.45 -10.39 -14.35
CA LYS A 282 18.85 -10.79 -15.65
C LYS A 282 19.43 -9.89 -16.76
N CYS A 283 20.74 -9.96 -16.94
CA CYS A 283 21.47 -9.37 -18.09
C CYS A 283 22.58 -10.34 -18.53
N GLU A 284 22.23 -11.57 -18.88
CA GLU A 284 23.10 -12.45 -19.66
C GLU A 284 22.21 -13.20 -20.64
N ASN A 285 21.96 -12.58 -21.79
CA ASN A 285 21.60 -13.16 -23.09
C ASN A 285 20.84 -12.13 -23.93
N GLU A 286 21.47 -11.00 -24.24
CA GLU A 286 21.08 -10.14 -25.38
C GLU A 286 22.20 -9.16 -25.75
N SER A 287 23.45 -9.62 -25.74
CA SER A 287 24.58 -8.90 -26.34
C SER A 287 25.51 -9.88 -27.05
N SER A 288 25.00 -10.57 -28.06
CA SER A 288 25.81 -11.31 -29.02
C SER A 288 25.18 -11.23 -30.42
N ALA A 289 25.01 -10.02 -30.90
CA ALA A 289 24.93 -9.76 -32.33
C ALA A 289 25.32 -8.30 -32.56
N GLU A 290 26.21 -8.09 -33.52
CA GLU A 290 26.59 -6.80 -34.09
C GLU A 290 27.69 -6.03 -33.34
N GLU A 291 28.94 -6.37 -33.62
CA GLU A 291 29.93 -5.42 -34.16
C GLU A 291 31.14 -6.20 -34.66
N ASP A 292 31.05 -6.63 -35.93
CA ASP A 292 32.16 -7.22 -36.67
C ASP A 292 32.19 -6.57 -38.06
N ILE A 293 32.62 -5.29 -38.13
CA ILE A 293 33.08 -4.64 -39.36
C ILE A 293 34.30 -3.76 -39.03
N GLN A 294 35.46 -4.41 -39.10
CA GLN A 294 36.75 -3.97 -39.65
C GLN A 294 37.03 -2.46 -39.75
N HIS A 295 38.02 -2.03 -38.95
CA HIS A 295 38.89 -0.89 -39.27
C HIS A 295 39.96 -1.34 -40.29
N SER A 296 39.93 -0.79 -41.49
CA SER A 296 41.11 -0.56 -42.32
C SER A 296 41.10 0.90 -42.75
N ASP A 297 42.13 1.65 -42.36
CA ASP A 297 42.93 2.52 -43.25
C ASP A 297 43.68 3.59 -42.44
N ASN A 298 45.02 3.55 -42.59
CA ASN A 298 46.02 4.64 -42.60
C ASN A 298 46.06 5.62 -41.39
N GLU A 299 47.18 5.88 -40.72
CA GLU A 299 48.61 5.99 -41.08
C GLU A 299 49.50 5.52 -39.91
#